data_AF-A0A8C5PTJ4-F1
#
_entry.id   AF-A0A8C5PTJ4-F1
#
_cell.length_a   1.000
_cell.length_b   1.000
_cell.length_c   1.000
_cell.angle_alpha   90.00
_cell.angle_beta   90.00
_cell.angle_gamma   90.00
#
_symmetry.space_group_name_H-M   'P 1'
#
loop_
_entity.id
_entity.type
_entity.pdbx_description
1 polymer ?
#
loop_
_entity_poly.entity_id
_entity_poly.type
_entity_poly.pdbx_seq_one_letter_code
_entity_poly.pdbx_strand_id
1 'polypeptide(L)'
;RTSVRTYFAYLIYSSSVAAGAQSGIEECKYQFAWDRWNCPERTLQLSSHGGLRSDWNHQSTGASTAGSSIFDTGPTSPVWSINFNRILFSRLETQFNRTLHSRNPNPFPPNYPLQPGSSLPTGFLSPANRETAFVHAISSAGVMYTLTRNCSLGDFDNCGCDDSRNGQLGGQGWLWGGCSDNVGFGEAISKQFVDGLETGQDARAAMNLHNNEAGRKAVKSTMKRTCKCHGVSGSCTTQTCWLQLPEFREVGYYLKEKYHKALKVDLLQGVGNSAASRGAIAETFSSISKKELVHLEDSPDYCLENKTLGLLGTEGRECLKRGKTLSKWEKRSCKRLCGDCGLAVEERRADMVSSCNCKFHWCCAVKCEQCRKSVTKYFCVKKEKRERSGGGISRKKETKLKKKM
;
A
#
# COMPACT_ATOMS: atom_id res chain seq x y z
N ARG A 1 -17.35 -11.29 27.65
CA ARG A 1 -17.80 -11.96 26.40
C ARG A 1 -17.34 -11.23 25.14
N THR A 2 -17.44 -9.91 25.06
CA THR A 2 -16.96 -9.09 23.92
C THR A 2 -15.45 -9.21 23.69
N SER A 3 -14.63 -9.11 24.75
CA SER A 3 -13.15 -9.17 24.63
C SER A 3 -12.60 -10.48 24.03
N VAL A 4 -13.18 -11.64 24.40
CA VAL A 4 -12.74 -12.96 23.88
C VAL A 4 -13.10 -13.15 22.40
N ARG A 5 -14.26 -12.65 21.96
CA ARG A 5 -14.67 -12.69 20.54
C ARG A 5 -13.78 -11.80 19.68
N THR A 6 -13.41 -10.62 20.18
CA THR A 6 -12.48 -9.72 19.49
C THR A 6 -11.10 -10.34 19.36
N TYR A 7 -10.62 -11.05 20.39
CA TYR A 7 -9.32 -11.73 20.39
C TYR A 7 -9.26 -12.93 19.43
N PHE A 8 -10.29 -13.77 19.41
CA PHE A 8 -10.36 -14.90 18.46
C PHE A 8 -10.46 -14.43 17.00
N ALA A 9 -11.29 -13.42 16.72
CA ALA A 9 -11.36 -12.81 15.39
C ALA A 9 -10.02 -12.16 14.99
N TYR A 10 -9.30 -11.59 15.96
CA TYR A 10 -7.97 -11.04 15.72
C TYR A 10 -6.99 -12.10 15.23
N LEU A 11 -6.93 -13.26 15.90
CA LEU A 11 -6.03 -14.35 15.54
C LEU A 11 -6.31 -14.93 14.15
N ILE A 12 -7.58 -15.18 13.82
CA ILE A 12 -7.96 -15.84 12.54
C ILE A 12 -7.64 -14.95 11.33
N TYR A 13 -7.90 -13.64 11.43
CA TYR A 13 -7.83 -12.76 10.25
C TYR A 13 -6.55 -11.94 10.15
N SER A 14 -5.73 -11.89 11.21
CA SER A 14 -4.54 -11.02 11.26
C SER A 14 -3.58 -11.20 10.08
N SER A 15 -3.34 -12.43 9.63
CA SER A 15 -2.47 -12.73 8.48
C SER A 15 -3.04 -12.18 7.17
N SER A 16 -4.32 -12.46 6.87
CA SER A 16 -5.01 -11.92 5.70
C SER A 16 -5.16 -10.39 5.74
N VAL A 17 -5.34 -9.81 6.93
CA VAL A 17 -5.34 -8.36 7.11
C VAL A 17 -3.97 -7.77 6.76
N ALA A 18 -2.88 -8.35 7.28
CA ALA A 18 -1.52 -7.90 6.96
C ALA A 18 -1.22 -8.02 5.45
N ALA A 19 -1.55 -9.16 4.84
CA ALA A 19 -1.38 -9.38 3.41
C ALA A 19 -2.21 -8.39 2.56
N GLY A 20 -3.44 -8.08 2.99
CA GLY A 20 -4.29 -7.10 2.33
C GLY A 20 -3.77 -5.67 2.45
N ALA A 21 -3.27 -5.28 3.62
CA ALA A 21 -2.64 -3.98 3.81
C ALA A 21 -1.37 -3.84 2.94
N GLN A 22 -0.55 -4.89 2.87
CA GLN A 22 0.63 -4.92 2.00
C GLN A 22 0.25 -4.81 0.51
N SER A 23 -0.76 -5.56 0.06
CA SER A 23 -1.28 -5.47 -1.31
C SER A 23 -1.76 -4.05 -1.63
N GLY A 24 -2.39 -3.37 -0.67
CA GLY A 24 -2.74 -1.95 -0.77
C GLY A 24 -1.54 -1.05 -1.00
N ILE A 25 -0.43 -1.25 -0.29
CA ILE A 25 0.79 -0.46 -0.46
C ILE A 25 1.52 -0.79 -1.77
N GLU A 26 1.55 -2.04 -2.20
CA GLU A 26 2.11 -2.41 -3.50
C GLU A 26 1.34 -1.73 -4.65
N GLU A 27 0.02 -1.68 -4.56
CA GLU A 27 -0.80 -0.94 -5.50
C GLU A 27 -0.59 0.58 -5.40
N CYS A 28 -0.38 1.12 -4.19
CA CYS A 28 0.03 2.52 -4.01
C CYS A 28 1.34 2.85 -4.73
N LYS A 29 2.37 2.02 -4.59
CA LYS A 29 3.64 2.17 -5.31
C LYS A 29 3.43 2.11 -6.81
N TYR A 30 2.56 1.22 -7.30
CA TYR A 30 2.20 1.14 -8.71
C TYR A 30 1.55 2.44 -9.20
N GLN A 31 0.53 2.94 -8.51
CA GLN A 31 -0.22 4.14 -8.89
C GLN A 31 0.62 5.44 -8.84
N PHE A 32 1.71 5.45 -8.09
CA PHE A 32 2.58 6.61 -7.89
C PHE A 32 4.01 6.42 -8.43
N ALA A 33 4.29 5.34 -9.16
CA ALA A 33 5.63 5.02 -9.67
C ALA A 33 6.30 6.18 -10.41
N TRP A 34 5.51 6.98 -11.14
CA TRP A 34 5.96 8.09 -11.97
C TRP A 34 5.56 9.47 -11.43
N ASP A 35 5.05 9.55 -10.20
CA ASP A 35 4.75 10.80 -9.47
C ASP A 35 5.94 11.25 -8.63
N ARG A 36 6.05 12.53 -8.27
CA ARG A 36 7.18 13.03 -7.44
C ARG A 36 7.24 12.34 -6.07
N TRP A 37 6.09 12.13 -5.45
CA TRP A 37 5.91 11.19 -4.35
C TRP A 37 5.57 9.81 -4.91
N ASN A 38 6.29 8.76 -4.49
CA ASN A 38 6.21 7.42 -5.07
C ASN A 38 5.80 6.33 -4.07
N CYS A 39 5.05 6.68 -3.03
CA CYS A 39 4.63 5.77 -1.96
C CYS A 39 5.83 5.05 -1.28
N PRO A 40 6.73 5.78 -0.60
CA PRO A 40 7.95 5.22 -0.03
C PRO A 40 7.67 4.17 1.06
N GLU A 41 8.60 3.24 1.32
CA GLU A 41 8.41 2.14 2.28
C GLU A 41 7.98 2.57 3.69
N ARG A 42 8.35 3.79 4.11
CA ARG A 42 7.93 4.36 5.41
C ARG A 42 6.41 4.51 5.52
N THR A 43 5.71 4.56 4.39
CA THR A 43 4.25 4.57 4.33
C THR A 43 3.60 3.28 4.87
N LEU A 44 4.30 2.14 4.89
CA LEU A 44 3.83 0.92 5.57
C LEU A 44 3.69 1.09 7.10
N GLN A 45 4.48 2.01 7.68
CA GLN A 45 4.40 2.29 9.11
C GLN A 45 3.11 3.05 9.45
N LEU A 46 2.56 3.85 8.53
CA LEU A 46 1.25 4.49 8.70
C LEU A 46 0.11 3.47 8.82
N SER A 47 0.11 2.45 7.97
CA SER A 47 -0.89 1.39 7.99
C SER A 47 -0.71 0.38 9.12
N SER A 48 0.45 0.39 9.80
CA SER A 48 0.85 -0.65 10.77
C SER A 48 1.22 -0.11 12.15
N HIS A 49 0.77 1.09 12.56
CA HIS A 49 1.12 1.68 13.85
C HIS A 49 0.88 0.67 15.01
N GLY A 50 1.98 0.09 15.51
CA GLY A 50 2.12 -0.48 16.85
C GLY A 50 1.86 -1.96 17.10
N GLY A 51 1.32 -2.77 16.16
CA GLY A 51 0.82 -4.12 16.53
C GLY A 51 1.28 -5.33 15.73
N LEU A 52 1.66 -5.18 14.45
CA LEU A 52 1.79 -6.34 13.54
C LEU A 52 3.24 -6.67 13.12
N ARG A 53 4.24 -5.95 13.64
CA ARG A 53 5.63 -6.05 13.17
C ARG A 53 6.55 -6.94 14.03
N SER A 54 6.08 -7.51 15.15
CA SER A 54 6.98 -8.24 16.05
C SER A 54 7.39 -9.65 15.58
N ASP A 55 6.69 -10.28 14.63
CA ASP A 55 6.91 -11.72 14.39
C ASP A 55 7.48 -12.13 13.02
N TRP A 56 7.80 -11.19 12.12
CA TRP A 56 8.15 -11.54 10.73
C TRP A 56 9.63 -11.40 10.33
N ASN A 57 10.52 -11.06 11.25
CA ASN A 57 11.96 -10.93 10.95
C ASN A 57 12.81 -12.13 11.43
N HIS A 58 12.30 -13.36 11.28
CA HIS A 58 13.08 -14.57 11.53
C HIS A 58 12.73 -15.75 10.60
N GLN A 59 12.58 -15.56 9.29
CA GLN A 59 12.60 -16.72 8.39
C GLN A 59 13.00 -16.41 6.94
N SER A 60 14.24 -15.95 6.73
CA SER A 60 14.84 -16.03 5.38
C SER A 60 16.36 -15.90 5.45
N THR A 61 17.00 -16.91 6.03
CA THR A 61 18.37 -17.31 5.66
C THR A 61 18.48 -18.84 5.66
N GLY A 62 18.85 -19.41 4.51
CA GLY A 62 19.46 -20.73 4.40
C GLY A 62 18.54 -21.96 4.48
N ALA A 63 18.08 -22.47 3.33
CA ALA A 63 17.82 -23.90 3.17
C ALA A 63 18.58 -24.41 1.95
N SER A 64 19.77 -24.96 2.22
CA SER A 64 20.55 -25.76 1.28
C SER A 64 20.60 -27.20 1.81
N THR A 65 20.08 -28.13 1.01
CA THR A 65 20.45 -29.56 0.89
C THR A 65 20.71 -30.40 2.16
N ALA A 66 19.86 -31.41 2.38
CA ALA A 66 20.26 -32.83 2.45
C ALA A 66 19.00 -33.71 2.59
N GLY A 67 18.95 -34.81 1.82
CA GLY A 67 17.89 -35.81 1.91
C GLY A 67 18.11 -36.79 3.06
N SER A 68 17.04 -37.46 3.47
CA SER A 68 16.99 -38.86 3.91
C SER A 68 15.53 -39.22 4.21
N SER A 69 15.24 -40.49 4.01
CA SER A 69 13.92 -41.10 3.87
C SER A 69 13.46 -41.84 5.13
N ILE A 70 12.14 -42.09 5.23
CA ILE A 70 11.44 -43.27 5.79
C ILE A 70 10.82 -43.21 7.23
N PHE A 71 9.56 -43.71 7.27
CA PHE A 71 8.63 -44.21 8.32
C PHE A 71 7.79 -43.25 9.21
N ASP A 72 6.54 -43.06 8.77
CA ASP A 72 5.22 -43.47 9.35
C ASP A 72 4.87 -43.30 10.85
N THR A 73 3.56 -43.09 11.05
CA THR A 73 2.71 -43.06 12.27
C THR A 73 2.57 -41.73 13.04
N GLY A 74 1.34 -41.18 13.03
CA GLY A 74 0.84 -40.29 14.09
C GLY A 74 0.16 -41.10 15.21
N PRO A 75 -0.68 -40.50 16.08
CA PRO A 75 -0.75 -39.09 16.48
C PRO A 75 -0.76 -38.93 18.01
N THR A 76 0.01 -38.01 18.59
CA THR A 76 -0.24 -37.53 19.96
C THR A 76 0.27 -36.11 20.13
N SER A 77 -0.64 -35.20 20.48
CA SER A 77 -0.34 -33.89 21.04
C SER A 77 0.63 -34.00 22.22
N PRO A 78 1.51 -33.01 22.40
CA PRO A 78 1.60 -32.45 23.73
C PRO A 78 1.58 -30.92 23.73
N VAL A 79 0.84 -30.44 24.72
CA VAL A 79 0.76 -29.11 25.26
C VAL A 79 2.17 -28.56 25.52
N TRP A 80 2.51 -27.45 24.87
CA TRP A 80 3.57 -26.56 25.35
C TRP A 80 2.93 -25.31 25.93
N SER A 81 2.77 -25.34 27.25
CA SER A 81 2.53 -24.16 28.07
C SER A 81 3.68 -23.18 27.87
N ILE A 82 3.40 -22.05 27.21
CA ILE A 82 4.28 -20.89 27.24
C ILE A 82 3.56 -19.80 28.03
N ASN A 83 4.11 -19.58 29.22
CA ASN A 83 3.74 -18.54 30.16
C ASN A 83 4.24 -17.21 29.59
N PHE A 84 3.35 -16.37 29.05
CA PHE A 84 3.67 -14.98 28.72
C PHE A 84 2.76 -14.04 29.49
N ASN A 85 3.37 -13.36 30.46
CA ASN A 85 2.78 -12.23 31.15
C ASN A 85 3.72 -11.02 30.98
N ARG A 86 3.09 -9.83 30.86
CA ARG A 86 3.59 -8.48 30.49
C ARG A 86 3.73 -8.24 28.99
N ILE A 87 2.91 -7.37 28.37
CA ILE A 87 2.69 -5.94 28.69
C ILE A 87 1.22 -5.53 28.45
N LEU A 88 0.72 -4.59 29.27
CA LEU A 88 -0.59 -3.87 29.25
C LEU A 88 -1.78 -4.45 30.04
N PHE A 89 -1.55 -4.75 31.32
CA PHE A 89 -2.51 -4.36 32.37
C PHE A 89 -2.01 -3.05 32.99
N SER A 90 -2.67 -1.94 32.66
CA SER A 90 -2.53 -0.67 33.38
C SER A 90 -3.91 -0.10 33.67
N ARG A 91 -4.61 -0.73 34.61
CA ARG A 91 -5.53 -0.07 35.53
C ARG A 91 -5.91 -1.09 36.58
N LEU A 92 -5.72 -0.69 37.83
CA LEU A 92 -6.09 -1.30 39.11
C LEU A 92 -4.87 -1.70 39.95
N GLU A 93 -4.90 -1.17 41.17
CA GLU A 93 -4.08 -1.49 42.35
C GLU A 93 -2.76 -0.71 42.52
N THR A 94 -2.95 0.58 42.78
CA THR A 94 -2.30 1.25 43.92
C THR A 94 -2.45 0.44 45.21
N GLN A 95 -1.37 0.35 45.98
CA GLN A 95 -1.22 -0.23 47.34
C GLN A 95 -0.60 -1.63 47.39
N PHE A 96 0.73 -1.72 47.32
CA PHE A 96 1.51 -2.36 48.40
C PHE A 96 3.00 -2.00 48.30
N ASN A 97 3.54 -1.52 49.42
CA ASN A 97 4.90 -0.99 49.60
C ASN A 97 5.94 -2.11 49.82
N ARG A 98 7.18 -1.83 49.37
CA ARG A 98 8.51 -2.13 49.99
C ARG A 98 8.83 -3.63 50.30
N THR A 99 10.03 -4.19 50.13
CA THR A 99 11.41 -3.73 50.38
C THR A 99 12.41 -4.84 49.92
N LEU A 100 13.72 -4.54 49.95
CA LEU A 100 14.94 -5.38 49.88
C LEU A 100 15.70 -5.27 48.53
N HIS A 101 16.76 -4.45 48.36
CA HIS A 101 18.17 -4.61 48.85
C HIS A 101 18.74 -6.00 48.56
N SER A 102 19.95 -6.24 48.05
CA SER A 102 21.12 -5.46 47.60
C SER A 102 22.16 -6.52 47.17
N ARG A 103 23.03 -6.22 46.19
CA ARG A 103 24.49 -6.53 46.11
C ARG A 103 25.01 -6.98 44.73
N ASN A 104 25.96 -6.17 44.26
CA ASN A 104 26.97 -6.30 43.19
C ASN A 104 28.15 -7.20 43.70
N PRO A 105 29.35 -7.37 43.06
CA PRO A 105 29.86 -6.97 41.73
C PRO A 105 30.86 -7.95 41.02
N ASN A 106 31.44 -7.49 39.87
CA ASN A 106 32.82 -7.69 39.34
C ASN A 106 33.10 -8.75 38.22
N PRO A 107 34.18 -8.63 37.39
CA PRO A 107 34.47 -7.57 36.37
C PRO A 107 35.18 -8.10 35.06
N PHE A 108 35.56 -7.17 34.15
CA PHE A 108 36.58 -7.22 33.05
C PHE A 108 36.15 -7.55 31.57
N PRO A 109 36.85 -7.04 30.51
CA PRO A 109 36.46 -5.82 29.78
C PRO A 109 36.55 -5.99 28.22
N PRO A 110 36.84 -4.97 27.37
CA PRO A 110 35.98 -4.59 26.25
C PRO A 110 36.55 -4.95 24.86
N ASN A 111 35.70 -4.98 23.81
CA ASN A 111 36.03 -4.35 22.52
C ASN A 111 34.85 -4.38 21.51
N TYR A 112 34.80 -3.29 20.75
CA TYR A 112 33.95 -2.93 19.60
C TYR A 112 32.56 -2.32 19.89
N PRO A 113 32.39 -0.99 19.73
CA PRO A 113 31.07 -0.39 19.66
C PRO A 113 30.42 -0.74 18.32
N LEU A 114 29.49 -1.69 18.35
CA LEU A 114 28.41 -1.75 17.38
C LEU A 114 27.58 -0.47 17.53
N GLN A 115 27.52 0.32 16.47
CA GLN A 115 26.66 1.50 16.41
C GLN A 115 25.21 1.09 16.71
N PRO A 116 24.49 1.77 17.62
CA PRO A 116 23.08 1.52 17.83
C PRO A 116 22.33 1.81 16.53
N GLY A 117 21.64 0.79 16.02
CA GLY A 117 20.63 0.97 14.98
C GLY A 117 19.72 2.11 15.41
N SER A 118 19.57 3.11 14.54
CA SER A 118 18.77 4.29 14.77
C SER A 118 17.32 3.88 15.03
N SER A 119 16.95 3.70 16.29
CA SER A 119 15.59 3.88 16.76
C SER A 119 15.22 5.34 16.49
N LEU A 120 14.51 5.56 15.39
CA LEU A 120 13.89 6.86 15.12
C LEU A 120 12.91 7.16 16.26
N PRO A 121 12.83 8.42 16.71
CA PRO A 121 11.93 8.80 17.80
C PRO A 121 10.48 8.51 17.42
N THR A 122 9.72 8.02 18.38
CA THR A 122 8.28 7.71 18.39
C THR A 122 7.37 8.94 18.18
N GLY A 123 7.77 9.90 17.34
CA GLY A 123 7.11 11.19 17.21
C GLY A 123 7.06 11.78 15.81
N PHE A 124 7.32 11.00 14.75
CA PHE A 124 7.04 11.49 13.39
C PHE A 124 5.54 11.37 13.13
N LEU A 125 4.78 12.44 13.46
CA LEU A 125 3.41 12.57 13.00
C LEU A 125 3.47 12.71 11.48
N SER A 126 2.94 11.71 10.76
CA SER A 126 2.81 11.82 9.31
C SER A 126 2.02 13.07 8.96
N PRO A 127 2.28 13.78 7.85
CA PRO A 127 1.44 14.91 7.43
C PRO A 127 -0.02 14.47 7.17
N ALA A 128 -0.98 15.38 7.32
CA ALA A 128 -2.41 15.16 7.03
C ALA A 128 -2.73 15.55 5.57
N ASN A 129 -1.87 15.15 4.65
CA ASN A 129 -1.90 15.58 3.25
C ASN A 129 -2.64 14.59 2.34
N ARG A 130 -2.75 14.95 1.07
CA ARG A 130 -3.48 14.20 0.05
C ARG A 130 -2.93 12.79 -0.17
N GLU A 131 -1.60 12.62 -0.12
CA GLU A 131 -0.96 11.32 -0.28
C GLU A 131 -1.31 10.40 0.89
N THR A 132 -1.34 10.93 2.11
CA THR A 132 -1.76 10.19 3.31
C THR A 132 -3.23 9.75 3.21
N ALA A 133 -4.11 10.62 2.73
CA ALA A 133 -5.52 10.27 2.48
C ALA A 133 -5.66 9.05 1.55
N PHE A 134 -4.89 9.01 0.45
CA PHE A 134 -4.87 7.87 -0.46
C PHE A 134 -4.35 6.59 0.20
N VAL A 135 -3.29 6.69 1.01
CA VAL A 135 -2.68 5.55 1.71
C VAL A 135 -3.68 4.87 2.65
N HIS A 136 -4.41 5.65 3.45
CA HIS A 136 -5.46 5.13 4.32
C HIS A 136 -6.55 4.41 3.51
N ALA A 137 -7.02 5.05 2.43
CA ALA A 137 -8.04 4.48 1.56
C ALA A 137 -7.60 3.16 0.89
N ILE A 138 -6.43 3.14 0.24
CA ILE A 138 -5.96 1.96 -0.50
C ILE A 138 -5.58 0.80 0.44
N SER A 139 -5.07 1.10 1.64
CA SER A 139 -4.76 0.07 2.65
C SER A 139 -6.05 -0.55 3.20
N SER A 140 -7.04 0.27 3.58
CA SER A 140 -8.36 -0.19 4.02
C SER A 140 -9.09 -1.00 2.94
N ALA A 141 -8.99 -0.55 1.68
CA ALA A 141 -9.50 -1.26 0.51
C ALA A 141 -8.80 -2.62 0.32
N GLY A 142 -7.47 -2.67 0.44
CA GLY A 142 -6.68 -3.90 0.29
C GLY A 142 -7.03 -4.95 1.33
N VAL A 143 -7.22 -4.53 2.60
CA VAL A 143 -7.69 -5.40 3.69
C VAL A 143 -9.08 -5.96 3.37
N MET A 144 -10.03 -5.08 3.03
CA MET A 144 -11.41 -5.49 2.70
C MET A 144 -11.44 -6.44 1.49
N TYR A 145 -10.67 -6.13 0.45
CA TYR A 145 -10.59 -6.92 -0.78
C TYR A 145 -10.07 -8.33 -0.51
N THR A 146 -8.96 -8.43 0.21
CA THR A 146 -8.30 -9.71 0.51
C THR A 146 -9.19 -10.60 1.37
N LEU A 147 -9.79 -10.05 2.42
CA LEU A 147 -10.70 -10.79 3.30
C LEU A 147 -11.96 -11.26 2.57
N THR A 148 -12.54 -10.41 1.72
CA THR A 148 -13.67 -10.80 0.88
C THR A 148 -13.28 -11.95 -0.06
N ARG A 149 -12.10 -11.87 -0.68
CA ARG A 149 -11.62 -12.90 -1.60
C ARG A 149 -11.33 -14.23 -0.89
N ASN A 150 -10.65 -14.20 0.25
CA ASN A 150 -10.39 -15.39 1.06
C ASN A 150 -11.70 -16.07 1.47
N CYS A 151 -12.70 -15.28 1.85
CA CYS A 151 -14.03 -15.77 2.19
C CYS A 151 -14.70 -16.52 1.03
N SER A 152 -14.71 -15.94 -0.17
CA SER A 152 -15.30 -16.57 -1.36
C SER A 152 -14.53 -17.80 -1.87
N LEU A 153 -13.24 -17.90 -1.54
CA LEU A 153 -12.41 -19.06 -1.86
C LEU A 153 -12.59 -20.21 -0.86
N GLY A 154 -13.26 -19.97 0.28
CA GLY A 154 -13.42 -20.95 1.35
C GLY A 154 -12.21 -21.07 2.27
N ASP A 155 -11.36 -20.04 2.34
CA ASP A 155 -10.20 -20.02 3.25
C ASP A 155 -10.60 -19.84 4.73
N PHE A 156 -11.86 -19.44 4.99
CA PHE A 156 -12.42 -19.26 6.33
C PHE A 156 -13.70 -20.08 6.50
N ASP A 157 -13.79 -20.86 7.58
CA ASP A 157 -14.95 -21.73 7.85
C ASP A 157 -16.23 -20.97 8.24
N ASN A 158 -16.09 -19.75 8.74
CA ASN A 158 -17.17 -18.98 9.34
C ASN A 158 -17.80 -17.93 8.40
N CYS A 159 -17.42 -17.95 7.13
CA CYS A 159 -17.98 -17.10 6.11
C CYS A 159 -18.02 -17.83 4.77
N GLY A 160 -18.76 -17.29 3.80
CA GLY A 160 -18.83 -17.82 2.46
C GLY A 160 -19.37 -16.77 1.49
N CYS A 161 -19.83 -17.24 0.33
CA CYS A 161 -20.44 -16.40 -0.69
C CYS A 161 -21.69 -15.67 -0.18
N ASP A 162 -22.04 -14.55 -0.81
CA ASP A 162 -23.33 -13.89 -0.62
C ASP A 162 -24.42 -14.59 -1.44
N ASP A 163 -25.17 -15.47 -0.77
CA ASP A 163 -26.25 -16.24 -1.39
C ASP A 163 -27.61 -15.53 -1.33
N SER A 164 -27.68 -14.30 -0.83
CA SER A 164 -28.94 -13.59 -0.53
C SER A 164 -29.88 -13.42 -1.74
N ARG A 165 -29.33 -13.42 -2.96
CA ARG A 165 -30.09 -13.27 -4.21
C ARG A 165 -30.12 -14.54 -5.06
N ASN A 166 -29.46 -15.60 -4.66
CA ASN A 166 -29.36 -16.81 -5.48
C ASN A 166 -30.76 -17.37 -5.81
N GLY A 167 -30.95 -17.75 -7.07
CA GLY A 167 -32.23 -18.24 -7.62
C GLY A 167 -33.21 -17.14 -8.05
N GLN A 168 -32.96 -15.86 -7.72
CA GLN A 168 -33.85 -14.76 -8.11
C GLN A 168 -33.60 -14.34 -9.57
N LEU A 169 -34.65 -13.86 -10.25
CA LEU A 169 -34.51 -13.25 -11.58
C LEU A 169 -33.75 -11.93 -11.48
N GLY A 170 -32.63 -11.83 -12.20
CA GLY A 170 -31.82 -10.61 -12.24
C GLY A 170 -32.24 -9.63 -13.34
N GLY A 171 -33.03 -10.09 -14.29
CA GLY A 171 -33.53 -9.35 -15.44
C GLY A 171 -33.99 -10.30 -16.54
N GLN A 172 -34.26 -9.79 -17.73
CA GLN A 172 -34.69 -10.62 -18.84
C GLN A 172 -33.55 -11.57 -19.27
N GLY A 173 -33.83 -12.88 -19.27
CA GLY A 173 -32.89 -13.92 -19.76
C GLY A 173 -31.73 -14.26 -18.82
N TRP A 174 -31.75 -13.83 -17.55
CA TRP A 174 -30.72 -14.23 -16.60
C TRP A 174 -31.17 -14.30 -15.14
N LEU A 175 -30.52 -15.19 -14.39
CA LEU A 175 -30.78 -15.45 -12.98
C LEU A 175 -29.54 -15.21 -12.12
N TRP A 176 -29.76 -14.83 -10.86
CA TRP A 176 -28.71 -14.77 -9.85
C TRP A 176 -28.31 -16.18 -9.41
N GLY A 177 -27.01 -16.45 -9.35
CA GLY A 177 -26.48 -17.72 -8.88
C GLY A 177 -24.96 -17.73 -8.88
N GLY A 178 -24.34 -18.87 -8.56
CA GLY A 178 -22.90 -18.95 -8.36
C GLY A 178 -22.47 -18.36 -7.02
N CYS A 179 -21.19 -17.97 -6.92
CA CYS A 179 -20.63 -17.38 -5.70
C CYS A 179 -20.50 -15.87 -5.88
N SER A 180 -21.41 -15.10 -5.28
CA SER A 180 -21.22 -13.65 -5.18
C SER A 180 -20.26 -13.32 -4.05
N ASP A 181 -19.29 -12.44 -4.30
CA ASP A 181 -18.29 -12.06 -3.30
C ASP A 181 -18.92 -11.33 -2.11
N ASN A 182 -18.68 -11.83 -0.89
CA ASN A 182 -19.28 -11.29 0.34
C ASN A 182 -18.55 -10.04 0.87
N VAL A 183 -18.76 -8.92 0.18
CA VAL A 183 -18.17 -7.62 0.56
C VAL A 183 -18.68 -7.07 1.89
N GLY A 184 -19.82 -7.57 2.41
CA GLY A 184 -20.32 -7.22 3.73
C GLY A 184 -19.39 -7.73 4.83
N PHE A 185 -18.97 -8.99 4.71
CA PHE A 185 -17.99 -9.60 5.60
C PHE A 185 -16.65 -8.86 5.58
N GLY A 186 -16.07 -8.64 4.39
CA GLY A 186 -14.79 -7.96 4.25
C GLY A 186 -14.81 -6.52 4.78
N GLU A 187 -15.91 -5.77 4.59
CA GLU A 187 -16.05 -4.42 5.13
C GLU A 187 -16.08 -4.43 6.66
N ALA A 188 -16.82 -5.36 7.28
CA ALA A 188 -16.95 -5.45 8.73
C ALA A 188 -15.62 -5.74 9.42
N ILE A 189 -14.85 -6.70 8.90
CA ILE A 189 -13.55 -7.06 9.46
C ILE A 189 -12.51 -5.95 9.17
N SER A 190 -12.47 -5.40 7.95
CA SER A 190 -11.59 -4.26 7.63
C SER A 190 -11.84 -3.08 8.57
N LYS A 191 -13.11 -2.76 8.85
CA LYS A 191 -13.48 -1.72 9.83
C LYS A 191 -12.96 -2.05 11.23
N GLN A 192 -13.13 -3.27 11.71
CA GLN A 192 -12.67 -3.66 13.05
C GLN A 192 -11.15 -3.53 13.23
N PHE A 193 -10.37 -3.89 12.22
CA PHE A 193 -8.91 -3.85 12.29
C PHE A 193 -8.35 -2.46 11.97
N VAL A 194 -8.70 -1.90 10.82
CA VAL A 194 -8.07 -0.68 10.29
C VAL A 194 -8.54 0.55 11.05
N ASP A 195 -9.84 0.67 11.33
CA ASP A 195 -10.36 1.80 12.11
C ASP A 195 -9.99 1.65 13.61
N GLY A 196 -9.73 0.43 14.08
CA GLY A 196 -9.25 0.16 15.44
C GLY A 196 -7.85 0.70 15.74
N LEU A 197 -7.05 0.98 14.69
CA LEU A 197 -5.74 1.63 14.83
C LEU A 197 -5.87 3.15 15.07
N GLU A 198 -7.01 3.75 14.71
CA GLU A 198 -7.26 5.18 14.87
C GLU A 198 -7.81 5.49 16.27
N THR A 199 -6.91 5.59 17.26
CA THR A 199 -7.30 5.83 18.67
C THR A 199 -7.56 7.31 19.00
N GLY A 200 -7.17 8.22 18.10
CA GLY A 200 -7.33 9.67 18.28
C GLY A 200 -8.78 10.14 18.24
N GLN A 201 -9.05 11.31 18.80
CA GLN A 201 -10.35 12.00 18.74
C GLN A 201 -10.21 13.40 18.15
N ASP A 202 -9.14 13.60 17.40
CA ASP A 202 -8.76 14.85 16.74
C ASP A 202 -9.23 14.85 15.27
N ALA A 203 -9.10 16.02 14.65
CA ALA A 203 -9.34 16.24 13.23
C ALA A 203 -8.69 15.17 12.33
N ARG A 204 -7.47 14.78 12.69
CA ARG A 204 -6.68 13.81 11.94
C ARG A 204 -7.30 12.42 12.00
N ALA A 205 -7.67 11.93 13.18
CA ALA A 205 -8.36 10.64 13.29
C ALA A 205 -9.67 10.64 12.51
N ALA A 206 -10.44 11.74 12.54
CA ALA A 206 -11.66 11.86 11.73
C ALA A 206 -11.39 11.79 10.22
N MET A 207 -10.34 12.46 9.74
CA MET A 207 -9.89 12.37 8.35
C MET A 207 -9.48 10.94 7.97
N ASN A 208 -8.69 10.27 8.82
CA ASN A 208 -8.22 8.91 8.58
C ASN A 208 -9.39 7.93 8.49
N LEU A 209 -10.34 7.99 9.44
CA LEU A 209 -11.55 7.16 9.44
C LEU A 209 -12.42 7.40 8.20
N HIS A 210 -12.58 8.66 7.78
CA HIS A 210 -13.31 9.00 6.55
C HIS A 210 -12.64 8.37 5.31
N ASN A 211 -11.33 8.51 5.19
CA ASN A 211 -10.57 7.96 4.06
C ASN A 211 -10.54 6.42 4.07
N ASN A 212 -10.45 5.78 5.24
CA ASN A 212 -10.58 4.32 5.36
C ASN A 212 -11.94 3.84 4.82
N GLU A 213 -13.02 4.57 5.14
CA GLU A 213 -14.36 4.28 4.63
C GLU A 213 -14.46 4.51 3.12
N ALA A 214 -13.86 5.58 2.59
CA ALA A 214 -13.79 5.82 1.16
C ALA A 214 -13.09 4.68 0.40
N GLY A 215 -12.03 4.11 1.00
CA GLY A 215 -11.38 2.89 0.51
C GLY A 215 -12.34 1.70 0.41
N ARG A 216 -13.06 1.39 1.50
CA ARG A 216 -14.05 0.29 1.52
C ARG A 216 -15.19 0.52 0.53
N LYS A 217 -15.66 1.77 0.39
CA LYS A 217 -16.67 2.13 -0.61
C LYS A 217 -16.16 2.03 -2.04
N ALA A 218 -14.87 2.24 -2.29
CA ALA A 218 -14.27 2.03 -3.60
C ALA A 218 -14.35 0.55 -4.02
N VAL A 219 -14.06 -0.39 -3.12
CA VAL A 219 -14.20 -1.84 -3.37
C VAL A 219 -15.65 -2.17 -3.74
N LYS A 220 -16.63 -1.70 -2.96
CA LYS A 220 -18.05 -1.94 -3.25
C LYS A 220 -18.52 -1.30 -4.57
N SER A 221 -18.03 -0.09 -4.87
CA SER A 221 -18.46 0.67 -6.05
C SER A 221 -17.87 0.12 -7.36
N THR A 222 -16.81 -0.68 -7.27
CA THR A 222 -16.12 -1.26 -8.43
C THR A 222 -16.46 -2.73 -8.67
N MET A 223 -17.34 -3.32 -7.85
CA MET A 223 -17.86 -4.67 -8.09
C MET A 223 -18.51 -4.79 -9.46
N LYS A 224 -18.30 -5.92 -10.12
CA LYS A 224 -18.83 -6.21 -11.45
C LYS A 224 -19.78 -7.39 -11.41
N ARG A 225 -20.78 -7.36 -12.28
CA ARG A 225 -21.61 -8.53 -12.55
C ARG A 225 -20.90 -9.40 -13.58
N THR A 226 -20.48 -10.59 -13.16
CA THR A 226 -19.91 -11.62 -14.03
C THR A 226 -20.99 -12.64 -14.35
N CYS A 227 -21.03 -13.13 -15.59
CA CYS A 227 -22.05 -14.07 -16.05
C CYS A 227 -21.44 -15.28 -16.75
N LYS A 228 -22.10 -16.43 -16.62
CA LYS A 228 -21.84 -17.66 -17.38
C LYS A 228 -23.05 -17.99 -18.23
N CYS A 229 -22.82 -18.23 -19.51
CA CYS A 229 -23.84 -18.59 -20.48
C CYS A 229 -24.06 -20.11 -20.51
N HIS A 230 -25.33 -20.53 -20.57
CA HIS A 230 -25.74 -21.93 -20.51
C HIS A 230 -26.70 -22.34 -21.64
N GLY A 231 -26.89 -21.50 -22.66
CA GLY A 231 -27.72 -21.81 -23.81
C GLY A 231 -27.10 -22.87 -24.74
N VAL A 232 -27.93 -23.40 -25.64
CA VAL A 232 -27.52 -24.41 -26.65
C VAL A 232 -26.27 -23.93 -27.39
N SER A 233 -25.29 -24.82 -27.53
CA SER A 233 -23.98 -24.53 -28.15
C SER A 233 -23.19 -23.37 -27.52
N GLY A 234 -23.39 -23.09 -26.23
CA GLY A 234 -22.71 -22.00 -25.51
C GLY A 234 -23.32 -20.62 -25.71
N SER A 235 -24.55 -20.54 -26.26
CA SER A 235 -25.27 -19.27 -26.41
C SER A 235 -25.66 -18.66 -25.04
N CYS A 236 -25.86 -17.34 -25.00
CA CYS A 236 -26.23 -16.59 -23.80
C CYS A 236 -27.75 -16.34 -23.68
N THR A 237 -28.59 -17.19 -24.28
CA THR A 237 -30.06 -17.07 -24.19
C THR A 237 -30.58 -17.27 -22.77
N THR A 238 -29.89 -18.12 -22.00
CA THR A 238 -29.99 -18.19 -20.54
C THR A 238 -28.58 -18.09 -19.96
N GLN A 239 -28.43 -17.29 -18.90
CA GLN A 239 -27.16 -17.10 -18.22
C GLN A 239 -27.37 -16.94 -16.71
N THR A 240 -26.37 -17.37 -15.96
CA THR A 240 -26.31 -17.22 -14.50
C THR A 240 -25.26 -16.17 -14.18
N CYS A 241 -25.59 -15.19 -13.34
CA CYS A 241 -24.66 -14.13 -12.97
C CYS A 241 -24.49 -13.99 -11.45
N TRP A 242 -23.30 -13.56 -11.05
CA TRP A 242 -22.92 -13.23 -9.68
C TRP A 242 -22.22 -11.87 -9.63
N LEU A 243 -22.16 -11.26 -8.44
CA LEU A 243 -21.29 -10.10 -8.22
C LEU A 243 -19.89 -10.56 -7.84
N GLN A 244 -18.89 -10.02 -8.52
CA GLN A 244 -17.49 -10.36 -8.31
C GLN A 244 -16.67 -9.09 -8.10
N LEU A 245 -15.67 -9.19 -7.23
CA LEU A 245 -14.61 -8.21 -7.10
C LEU A 245 -13.87 -8.06 -8.43
N PRO A 246 -13.52 -6.82 -8.83
CA PRO A 246 -12.67 -6.61 -10.00
C PRO A 246 -11.22 -7.02 -9.66
N GLU A 247 -10.32 -6.93 -10.65
CA GLU A 247 -8.88 -6.90 -10.35
C GLU A 247 -8.57 -5.72 -9.42
N PHE A 248 -7.73 -5.93 -8.40
CA PHE A 248 -7.43 -4.88 -7.40
C PHE A 248 -6.84 -3.61 -8.03
N ARG A 249 -6.16 -3.76 -9.16
CA ARG A 249 -5.68 -2.65 -10.02
C ARG A 249 -6.78 -1.65 -10.38
N GLU A 250 -8.00 -2.11 -10.63
CA GLU A 250 -9.13 -1.23 -10.95
C GLU A 250 -9.58 -0.40 -9.75
N VAL A 251 -9.53 -0.98 -8.55
CA VAL A 251 -9.75 -0.25 -7.29
C VAL A 251 -8.68 0.82 -7.11
N GLY A 252 -7.42 0.48 -7.40
CA GLY A 252 -6.30 1.42 -7.41
C GLY A 252 -6.52 2.60 -8.35
N TYR A 253 -6.94 2.34 -9.60
CA TYR A 253 -7.26 3.41 -10.56
C TYR A 253 -8.44 4.26 -10.09
N TYR A 254 -9.51 3.65 -9.58
CA TYR A 254 -10.66 4.38 -9.05
C TYR A 254 -10.25 5.32 -7.91
N LEU A 255 -9.47 4.83 -6.95
CA LEU A 255 -8.97 5.65 -5.85
C LEU A 255 -7.98 6.73 -6.32
N LYS A 256 -7.20 6.47 -7.38
CA LYS A 256 -6.27 7.46 -7.94
C LYS A 256 -7.04 8.62 -8.58
N GLU A 257 -8.18 8.36 -9.21
CA GLU A 257 -9.08 9.43 -9.68
C GLU A 257 -9.64 10.26 -8.52
N LYS A 258 -10.04 9.60 -7.43
CA LYS A 258 -10.48 10.27 -6.20
C LYS A 258 -9.37 11.11 -5.56
N TYR A 259 -8.13 10.61 -5.57
CA TYR A 259 -6.96 11.34 -5.12
C TYR A 259 -6.78 12.66 -5.88
N HIS A 260 -6.92 12.66 -7.21
CA HIS A 260 -6.78 13.90 -7.99
C HIS A 260 -7.83 14.96 -7.66
N LYS A 261 -9.02 14.53 -7.18
CA LYS A 261 -10.16 15.38 -6.83
C LYS A 261 -10.36 15.54 -5.31
N ALA A 262 -9.40 15.10 -4.50
CA ALA A 262 -9.51 15.11 -3.05
C ALA A 262 -9.76 16.52 -2.50
N LEU A 263 -10.61 16.61 -1.49
CA LEU A 263 -11.05 17.85 -0.89
C LEU A 263 -10.11 18.25 0.25
N LYS A 264 -9.65 19.50 0.26
CA LYS A 264 -9.02 20.09 1.43
C LYS A 264 -10.10 20.61 2.37
N VAL A 265 -10.06 20.20 3.62
CA VAL A 265 -11.01 20.64 4.65
C VAL A 265 -10.28 21.50 5.67
N ASP A 266 -10.68 22.76 5.75
CA ASP A 266 -10.20 23.69 6.76
C ASP A 266 -11.17 23.63 7.95
N LEU A 267 -10.72 23.06 9.06
CA LEU A 267 -11.53 23.00 10.27
C LEU A 267 -11.38 24.35 10.99
N LEU A 268 -12.43 25.18 10.91
CA LEU A 268 -12.49 26.40 11.70
C LEU A 268 -12.39 26.01 13.17
N GLN A 269 -11.28 26.41 13.80
CA GLN A 269 -11.00 26.16 15.20
C GLN A 269 -11.93 27.06 16.04
N GLY A 270 -13.16 26.59 16.23
CA GLY A 270 -14.13 27.27 17.09
C GLY A 270 -13.59 27.28 18.52
N VAL A 271 -13.34 28.48 19.03
CA VAL A 271 -12.96 28.75 20.43
C VAL A 271 -14.15 28.36 21.32
N GLY A 272 -14.21 27.07 21.65
CA GLY A 272 -15.25 26.47 22.49
C GLY A 272 -14.72 25.19 23.13
N ASN A 273 -15.41 24.72 24.18
CA ASN A 273 -14.99 23.53 24.93
C ASN A 273 -14.84 22.31 23.99
N SER A 274 -13.89 21.41 24.29
CA SER A 274 -13.48 20.26 23.47
C SER A 274 -14.63 19.39 22.93
N ALA A 275 -15.78 19.32 23.61
CA ALA A 275 -16.95 18.59 23.15
C ALA A 275 -17.66 19.26 21.96
N ALA A 276 -17.78 20.59 21.95
CA ALA A 276 -18.40 21.33 20.86
C ALA A 276 -17.53 21.31 19.60
N SER A 277 -16.20 21.42 19.77
CA SER A 277 -15.24 21.27 18.67
C SER A 277 -15.31 19.87 18.04
N ARG A 278 -15.44 18.81 18.84
CA ARG A 278 -15.64 17.44 18.33
C ARG A 278 -16.93 17.28 17.53
N GLY A 279 -18.03 17.85 18.01
CA GLY A 279 -19.31 17.83 17.30
C GLY A 279 -19.22 18.49 15.92
N ALA A 280 -18.61 19.68 15.84
CA ALA A 280 -18.43 20.40 14.59
C ALA A 280 -17.53 19.65 13.58
N ILE A 281 -16.46 19.00 14.06
CA ILE A 281 -15.61 18.14 13.22
C ILE A 281 -16.44 16.99 12.64
N ALA A 282 -17.14 16.24 13.50
CA ALA A 282 -17.96 15.11 13.06
C ALA A 282 -19.05 15.52 12.07
N GLU A 283 -19.71 16.66 12.30
CA GLU A 283 -20.71 17.23 11.40
C GLU A 283 -20.11 17.58 10.03
N THR A 284 -18.96 18.27 10.03
CA THR A 284 -18.24 18.63 8.79
C THR A 284 -17.96 17.38 7.95
N PHE A 285 -17.35 16.35 8.54
CA PHE A 285 -17.04 15.11 7.82
C PHE A 285 -18.30 14.33 7.41
N SER A 286 -19.39 14.41 8.19
CA SER A 286 -20.66 13.75 7.84
C SER A 286 -21.34 14.35 6.61
N SER A 287 -21.12 15.64 6.34
CA SER A 287 -21.64 16.33 5.15
C SER A 287 -20.90 15.95 3.87
N ILE A 288 -19.69 15.40 3.99
CA ILE A 288 -18.87 15.00 2.86
C ILE A 288 -19.25 13.59 2.43
N SER A 289 -19.37 13.39 1.12
CA SER A 289 -19.61 12.07 0.56
C SER A 289 -18.52 11.08 0.99
N LYS A 290 -18.95 9.93 1.55
CA LYS A 290 -18.07 8.82 1.93
C LYS A 290 -17.32 8.17 0.76
N LYS A 291 -17.51 8.65 -0.48
CA LYS A 291 -16.77 8.20 -1.68
C LYS A 291 -15.63 9.15 -2.08
N GLU A 292 -15.53 10.32 -1.45
CA GLU A 292 -14.48 11.30 -1.72
C GLU A 292 -13.36 11.19 -0.69
N LEU A 293 -12.12 11.49 -1.12
CA LEU A 293 -10.98 11.58 -0.22
C LEU A 293 -10.86 13.00 0.33
N VAL A 294 -10.40 13.09 1.58
CA VAL A 294 -10.26 14.36 2.31
C VAL A 294 -8.85 14.48 2.87
N HIS A 295 -8.28 15.69 2.81
CA HIS A 295 -7.03 16.04 3.48
C HIS A 295 -7.16 17.36 4.24
N LEU A 296 -6.29 17.58 5.23
CA LEU A 296 -6.29 18.79 6.07
C LEU A 296 -5.13 19.73 5.71
N GLU A 297 -3.99 19.15 5.31
CA GLU A 297 -2.75 19.89 5.04
C GLU A 297 -2.43 19.89 3.54
N ASP A 298 -1.70 20.91 3.09
CA ASP A 298 -1.13 20.93 1.75
C ASP A 298 0.05 19.97 1.63
N SER A 299 0.20 19.37 0.45
CA SER A 299 1.32 18.48 0.17
C SER A 299 2.63 19.29 0.05
N PRO A 300 3.74 18.82 0.64
CA PRO A 300 5.03 19.49 0.54
C PRO A 300 5.62 19.39 -0.88
N ASP A 301 6.69 20.15 -1.14
CA ASP A 301 7.44 19.98 -2.38
C ASP A 301 8.31 18.71 -2.34
N TYR A 302 7.83 17.67 -3.05
CA TYR A 302 8.50 16.38 -3.17
C TYR A 302 9.73 16.38 -4.09
N CYS A 303 10.06 17.50 -4.76
CA CYS A 303 11.30 17.60 -5.54
C CYS A 303 12.54 17.53 -4.65
N LEU A 304 12.50 18.15 -3.47
CA LEU A 304 13.64 18.32 -2.59
C LEU A 304 13.76 17.16 -1.60
N GLU A 305 14.99 16.73 -1.34
CA GLU A 305 15.27 15.82 -0.25
C GLU A 305 15.09 16.56 1.08
N ASN A 306 14.32 15.95 1.98
CA ASN A 306 14.19 16.41 3.35
C ASN A 306 14.16 15.21 4.29
N LYS A 307 15.31 14.91 4.89
CA LYS A 307 15.50 13.74 5.77
C LYS A 307 14.62 13.79 7.02
N THR A 308 14.32 14.98 7.55
CA THR A 308 13.48 15.12 8.75
C THR A 308 12.02 14.82 8.45
N LEU A 309 11.54 15.21 7.25
CA LEU A 309 10.21 14.87 6.75
C LEU A 309 10.13 13.51 6.04
N GLY A 310 11.25 12.78 5.96
CA GLY A 310 11.34 11.49 5.25
C GLY A 310 11.17 11.61 3.74
N LEU A 311 11.35 12.79 3.15
CA LEU A 311 11.28 13.02 1.72
C LEU A 311 12.64 12.70 1.08
N LEU A 312 12.66 11.82 0.09
CA LEU A 312 13.89 11.40 -0.60
C LEU A 312 14.30 12.35 -1.75
N GLY A 313 13.38 13.22 -2.19
CA GLY A 313 13.55 14.02 -3.40
C GLY A 313 13.40 13.20 -4.68
N THR A 314 13.60 13.85 -5.84
CA THR A 314 13.47 13.20 -7.16
C THR A 314 14.80 12.89 -7.85
N GLU A 315 15.94 13.28 -7.26
CA GLU A 315 17.26 12.93 -7.77
C GLU A 315 17.49 11.41 -7.80
N GLY A 316 18.15 10.92 -8.84
CA GLY A 316 18.42 9.50 -9.05
C GLY A 316 17.22 8.67 -9.53
N ARG A 317 16.02 9.25 -9.63
CA ARG A 317 14.82 8.51 -10.04
C ARG A 317 14.78 8.23 -11.53
N GLU A 318 14.35 7.01 -11.88
CA GLU A 318 14.06 6.63 -13.26
C GLU A 318 12.83 7.39 -13.77
N CYS A 319 12.85 7.77 -15.05
CA CYS A 319 11.75 8.39 -15.73
C CYS A 319 11.60 7.85 -17.16
N LEU A 320 10.43 8.07 -17.75
CA LEU A 320 10.06 7.58 -19.07
C LEU A 320 9.92 8.74 -20.06
N LYS A 321 10.61 8.65 -21.20
CA LYS A 321 10.58 9.63 -22.29
C LYS A 321 10.12 9.04 -23.63
N ARG A 322 10.47 7.77 -23.90
CA ARG A 322 10.21 7.08 -25.18
C ARG A 322 9.54 5.73 -24.92
N GLY A 323 8.54 5.40 -25.74
CA GLY A 323 7.86 4.11 -25.70
C GLY A 323 6.52 4.16 -26.44
N LYS A 324 6.22 3.13 -27.24
CA LYS A 324 4.98 3.06 -28.04
C LYS A 324 3.76 2.82 -27.16
N THR A 325 3.90 1.98 -26.13
CA THR A 325 2.85 1.54 -25.20
C THR A 325 2.63 2.47 -24.01
N LEU A 326 3.41 3.55 -23.88
CA LEU A 326 3.33 4.45 -22.73
C LEU A 326 2.17 5.44 -22.85
N SER A 327 1.47 5.65 -21.74
CA SER A 327 0.45 6.68 -21.60
C SER A 327 1.04 8.10 -21.73
N LYS A 328 0.17 9.08 -21.98
CA LYS A 328 0.56 10.50 -22.02
C LYS A 328 1.17 10.97 -20.70
N TRP A 329 0.70 10.42 -19.57
CA TRP A 329 1.19 10.73 -18.24
C TRP A 329 2.61 10.22 -18.00
N GLU A 330 2.88 8.98 -18.41
CA GLU A 330 4.19 8.32 -18.31
C GLU A 330 5.22 9.00 -19.22
N LYS A 331 4.88 9.32 -20.47
CA LYS A 331 5.78 10.04 -21.40
C LYS A 331 6.24 11.41 -20.89
N ARG A 332 5.46 12.03 -19.99
CA ARG A 332 5.78 13.33 -19.37
C ARG A 332 6.51 13.19 -18.04
N SER A 333 6.78 11.98 -17.57
CA SER A 333 7.42 11.75 -16.27
C SER A 333 8.80 12.41 -16.16
N CYS A 334 9.65 12.34 -17.19
CA CYS A 334 10.95 13.03 -17.14
C CYS A 334 10.85 14.55 -17.01
N LYS A 335 9.82 15.16 -17.62
CA LYS A 335 9.55 16.59 -17.41
C LYS A 335 9.13 16.86 -15.97
N ARG A 336 8.18 16.09 -15.44
CA ARG A 336 7.60 16.29 -14.10
C ARG A 336 8.56 15.99 -12.95
N LEU A 337 9.34 14.91 -13.08
CA LEU A 337 10.25 14.40 -12.05
C LEU A 337 11.58 15.13 -12.07
N CYS A 338 12.13 15.38 -13.27
CA CYS A 338 13.43 16.01 -13.41
C CYS A 338 13.30 17.50 -13.76
N GLY A 339 12.72 17.81 -14.92
CA GLY A 339 12.70 19.16 -15.49
C GLY A 339 12.05 20.21 -14.58
N ASP A 340 10.82 19.96 -14.15
CA ASP A 340 10.04 20.85 -13.29
C ASP A 340 10.63 20.95 -11.86
N CYS A 341 11.47 19.99 -11.46
CA CYS A 341 12.25 20.01 -10.23
C CYS A 341 13.65 20.65 -10.40
N GLY A 342 13.95 21.22 -11.57
CA GLY A 342 15.24 21.84 -11.87
C GLY A 342 16.39 20.88 -12.16
N LEU A 343 16.13 19.58 -12.21
CA LEU A 343 17.10 18.52 -12.51
C LEU A 343 17.27 18.32 -14.03
N ALA A 344 18.40 17.76 -14.43
CA ALA A 344 18.65 17.30 -15.80
C ALA A 344 18.21 15.84 -15.96
N VAL A 345 17.99 15.44 -17.22
CA VAL A 345 17.71 14.04 -17.58
C VAL A 345 19.00 13.43 -18.14
N GLU A 346 19.52 12.43 -17.47
CA GLU A 346 20.66 11.62 -17.93
C GLU A 346 20.16 10.36 -18.62
N GLU A 347 20.76 10.00 -19.76
CA GLU A 347 20.49 8.76 -20.46
C GLU A 347 21.54 7.70 -20.09
N ARG A 348 21.09 6.51 -19.66
CA ARG A 348 21.97 5.38 -19.33
C ARG A 348 21.54 4.14 -20.13
N ARG A 349 22.50 3.47 -20.76
CA ARG A 349 22.26 2.15 -21.37
C ARG A 349 22.32 1.10 -20.27
N ALA A 350 21.30 0.25 -20.20
CA ALA A 350 21.20 -0.84 -19.25
C ALA A 350 20.94 -2.14 -20.01
N ASP A 351 21.71 -3.19 -19.71
CA ASP A 351 21.44 -4.52 -20.26
C ASP A 351 20.36 -5.20 -19.42
N MET A 352 19.22 -5.47 -20.05
CA MET A 352 18.09 -6.15 -19.44
C MET A 352 18.05 -7.59 -19.92
N VAL A 353 17.98 -8.53 -18.99
CA VAL A 353 17.73 -9.94 -19.30
C VAL A 353 16.24 -10.18 -19.21
N SER A 354 15.67 -10.82 -20.24
CA SER A 354 14.25 -11.17 -20.28
C SER A 354 14.06 -12.54 -20.89
N SER A 355 13.06 -13.27 -20.41
CA SER A 355 12.63 -14.52 -21.02
C SER A 355 12.11 -14.27 -22.43
N CYS A 356 12.61 -15.04 -23.39
CA CYS A 356 12.28 -14.93 -24.81
C CYS A 356 12.17 -16.33 -25.45
N ASN A 357 11.68 -16.39 -26.68
CA ASN A 357 11.59 -17.62 -27.48
C ASN A 357 10.93 -18.78 -26.71
N CYS A 358 9.92 -18.46 -25.89
CA CYS A 358 9.24 -19.42 -25.04
C CYS A 358 8.48 -20.45 -25.88
N LYS A 359 8.77 -21.73 -25.65
CA LYS A 359 8.09 -22.87 -26.30
C LYS A 359 7.31 -23.65 -25.24
N PHE A 360 6.04 -23.90 -25.54
CA PHE A 360 5.21 -24.79 -24.73
C PHE A 360 5.53 -26.24 -25.10
N HIS A 361 5.87 -27.03 -24.08
CA HIS A 361 6.01 -28.46 -24.17
C HIS A 361 4.72 -29.10 -23.69
N TRP A 362 4.07 -29.83 -24.60
CA TRP A 362 2.90 -30.64 -24.26
C TRP A 362 3.31 -31.63 -23.15
N CYS A 363 2.59 -31.57 -22.02
CA CYS A 363 2.94 -31.99 -20.64
C CYS A 363 3.02 -30.83 -19.61
N CYS A 364 2.71 -29.60 -20.04
CA CYS A 364 2.45 -28.41 -19.20
C CYS A 364 3.69 -27.59 -18.78
N ALA A 365 4.81 -27.72 -19.49
CA ALA A 365 6.01 -26.93 -19.21
C ALA A 365 6.24 -25.87 -20.29
N VAL A 366 6.50 -24.62 -19.90
CA VAL A 366 7.01 -23.59 -20.81
C VAL A 366 8.51 -23.47 -20.61
N LYS A 367 9.29 -23.72 -21.66
CA LYS A 367 10.75 -23.50 -21.66
C LYS A 367 11.05 -22.22 -22.42
N CYS A 368 11.77 -21.30 -21.79
CA CYS A 368 12.19 -20.03 -22.39
C CYS A 368 13.71 -19.91 -22.38
N GLU A 369 14.24 -19.18 -23.36
CA GLU A 369 15.64 -18.76 -23.40
C GLU A 369 15.80 -17.42 -22.65
N GLN A 370 17.02 -17.12 -22.20
CA GLN A 370 17.36 -15.84 -21.58
C GLN A 370 17.96 -14.90 -22.63
N CYS A 371 17.18 -13.92 -23.10
CA CYS A 371 17.67 -12.91 -24.04
C CYS A 371 18.18 -11.68 -23.31
N ARG A 372 19.39 -11.23 -23.67
CA ARG A 372 19.91 -9.91 -23.28
C ARG A 372 19.49 -8.86 -24.29
N LYS A 373 18.94 -7.76 -23.82
CA LYS A 373 18.58 -6.60 -24.64
C LYS A 373 19.14 -5.34 -23.99
N SER A 374 19.91 -4.55 -24.73
CA SER A 374 20.34 -3.24 -24.25
C SER A 374 19.18 -2.26 -24.40
N VAL A 375 18.73 -1.69 -23.29
CA VAL A 375 17.63 -0.73 -23.23
C VAL A 375 18.14 0.61 -22.73
N THR A 376 17.65 1.68 -23.34
CA THR A 376 17.91 3.04 -22.89
C THR A 376 16.98 3.40 -21.73
N LYS A 377 17.55 3.74 -20.58
CA LYS A 377 16.85 4.26 -19.40
C LYS A 377 17.20 5.73 -19.17
N TYR A 378 16.30 6.46 -18.51
CA TYR A 378 16.47 7.87 -18.21
C TYR A 378 16.38 8.12 -16.71
N PHE A 379 17.30 8.92 -16.17
CA PHE A 379 17.37 9.22 -14.74
C PHE A 379 17.45 10.72 -14.48
N CYS A 380 16.89 11.18 -13.37
CA CYS A 380 17.03 12.56 -12.92
C CYS A 380 18.39 12.77 -12.24
N VAL A 381 19.14 13.79 -12.65
CA VAL A 381 20.45 14.13 -12.06
C VAL A 381 20.57 15.63 -11.81
N LYS A 382 21.43 16.03 -10.87
CA LYS A 382 21.76 17.44 -10.66
C LYS A 382 22.36 18.03 -11.93
N LYS A 383 22.00 19.28 -12.26
CA LYS A 383 22.65 20.02 -13.34
C LYS A 383 24.08 20.33 -12.91
N GLU A 384 25.06 19.85 -13.67
CA GLU A 384 26.43 20.33 -13.50
C GLU A 384 26.46 21.84 -13.76
N LYS A 385 26.88 22.61 -12.75
CA LYS A 385 27.25 24.02 -12.98
C LYS A 385 28.45 23.97 -13.91
N ARG A 386 28.29 24.33 -15.19
CA ARG A 386 29.42 24.72 -16.01
C ARG A 386 30.06 25.92 -15.33
N GLU A 387 31.16 25.71 -14.61
CA GLU A 387 32.06 26.78 -14.24
C GLU A 387 32.48 27.47 -15.55
N ARG A 388 32.11 28.74 -15.67
CA ARG A 388 32.62 29.63 -16.71
C ARG A 388 34.06 29.97 -16.31
N SER A 389 34.97 29.03 -16.47
CA SER A 389 36.41 29.25 -16.43
C SER A 389 36.93 29.39 -17.86
N GLY A 390 37.45 30.57 -18.18
CA GLY A 390 38.23 30.83 -19.39
C GLY A 390 37.57 31.76 -20.40
N GLY A 391 37.97 33.04 -20.35
CA GLY A 391 37.74 33.99 -21.42
C GLY A 391 38.35 33.49 -22.74
N GLY A 392 37.51 33.43 -23.78
CA GLY A 392 37.90 33.14 -25.15
C GLY A 392 37.40 34.26 -26.05
N ILE A 393 38.34 35.06 -26.54
CA ILE A 393 38.18 36.25 -27.38
C ILE A 393 37.22 36.01 -28.56
N SER A 394 36.29 36.94 -28.73
CA SER A 394 35.42 37.07 -29.89
C SER A 394 36.25 37.23 -31.17
N ARG A 395 36.24 36.24 -32.07
CA ARG A 395 36.65 36.41 -33.47
C ARG A 395 35.41 36.53 -34.34
N LYS A 396 35.06 37.77 -34.69
CA LYS A 396 34.19 38.11 -35.83
C LYS A 396 34.63 37.30 -37.06
N LYS A 397 33.73 36.49 -37.63
CA LYS A 397 33.88 36.00 -39.00
C LYS A 397 33.19 36.99 -39.93
N GLU A 398 34.01 37.82 -40.55
CA GLU A 398 33.66 38.63 -41.70
C GLU A 398 34.36 38.00 -42.92
N THR A 399 33.62 37.32 -43.79
CA THR A 399 34.09 37.02 -45.15
C THR A 399 32.91 36.87 -46.12
N LYS A 400 32.59 38.01 -46.74
CA LYS A 400 32.38 38.26 -48.17
C LYS A 400 31.72 37.17 -49.04
N LEU A 401 30.49 37.53 -49.43
CA LEU A 401 29.90 37.40 -50.75
C LEU A 401 30.93 37.70 -51.88
N LYS A 402 31.14 36.75 -52.83
CA LYS A 402 31.42 37.03 -54.25
C LYS A 402 31.46 35.75 -55.12
N LYS A 403 30.77 35.86 -56.26
CA LYS A 403 30.84 35.10 -57.52
C LYS A 403 30.19 33.70 -57.61
N LYS A 404 28.96 33.68 -58.14
CA LYS A 404 28.57 32.72 -59.18
C LYS A 404 28.86 33.37 -60.53
N MET A 405 29.65 32.69 -61.36
CA MET A 405 29.52 32.70 -62.82
C MET A 405 28.49 31.64 -63.20
#